data_AF-A0A679JX47-F1
#
_entry.id   AF-A0A679JX47-F1
#
_cell.length_a   1.000
_cell.length_b   1.000
_cell.length_c   1.000
_cell.angle_alpha   90.00
_cell.angle_beta   90.00
_cell.angle_gamma   90.00
#
_symmetry.space_group_name_H-M   'P 1'
#
loop_
_entity.id
_entity.type
_entity.pdbx_description
1 polymer ?
#
loop_
_entity_poly.entity_id
_entity_poly.type
_entity_poly.pdbx_seq_one_letter_code
_entity_poly.pdbx_strand_id
1 'polypeptide(L)'
;MIDPYATGVLQEEHHERLVADLEGFAKDAGILPQWIYTRLPKEISGAELEYLKNFRKLGGQPAGLCYVGEAKSVQIEQRMAAITGALVRNFIRARMMTLGTFVDASAGHVAADLSCVLIPNFFLTSIDAGMIAKWQLSAIYDTLVERQMHGKQTILYVKDLDLLGKEYGLGFQRLIEDFYLRVKV
;
A
#
# COMPACT_ATOMS: atom_id res chain seq x y z
N MET A 1 16.95 22.67 9.53
CA MET A 1 17.13 21.26 9.12
C MET A 1 16.56 20.43 10.27
N ILE A 2 15.56 19.59 10.02
CA ILE A 2 14.98 18.71 11.05
C ILE A 2 15.91 17.53 11.23
N ASP A 3 16.25 17.18 12.47
CA ASP A 3 17.01 15.96 12.78
C ASP A 3 16.09 14.73 12.61
N PRO A 4 16.35 13.83 11.63
CA PRO A 4 15.54 12.64 11.40
C PRO A 4 15.59 11.62 12.56
N TYR A 5 16.61 11.68 13.42
CA TYR A 5 16.75 10.76 14.56
C TYR A 5 15.95 11.20 15.79
N ALA A 6 15.51 12.47 15.84
CA ALA A 6 14.85 13.06 17.02
C ALA A 6 13.59 12.31 17.50
N THR A 7 12.91 11.57 16.62
CA THR A 7 11.70 10.80 16.97
C THR A 7 12.00 9.43 17.60
N GLY A 8 13.25 8.97 17.52
CA GLY A 8 13.71 7.66 17.98
C GLY A 8 13.21 6.47 17.15
N VAL A 9 12.59 6.70 15.99
CA VAL A 9 12.20 5.60 15.08
C VAL A 9 13.33 5.15 14.17
N LEU A 10 14.30 6.04 13.96
CA LEU A 10 15.54 5.77 13.26
C LEU A 10 16.66 5.63 14.31
N GLN A 11 17.58 4.73 14.02
CA GLN A 11 18.78 4.41 14.80
C GLN A 11 19.98 4.66 13.90
N GLU A 12 20.93 5.47 14.34
CA GLU A 12 22.05 5.95 13.52
C GLU A 12 22.86 4.79 12.94
N GLU A 13 23.17 3.78 13.74
CA GLU A 13 23.97 2.61 13.36
C GLU A 13 23.30 1.75 12.28
N HIS A 14 21.98 1.84 12.13
CA HIS A 14 21.21 1.01 11.20
C HIS A 14 20.66 1.79 10.01
N HIS A 15 20.45 3.10 10.15
CA HIS A 15 19.73 3.91 9.17
C HIS A 15 20.58 5.01 8.54
N GLU A 16 21.88 5.09 8.84
CA GLU A 16 22.80 6.07 8.25
C GLU A 16 22.65 6.19 6.73
N ARG A 17 22.67 5.05 6.00
CA ARG A 17 22.49 5.02 4.54
C ARG A 17 21.13 5.57 4.10
N LEU A 18 20.08 5.29 4.86
CA LEU A 18 18.75 5.79 4.56
C LEU A 18 18.66 7.30 4.80
N VAL A 19 19.29 7.80 5.86
CA VAL A 19 19.30 9.23 6.18
C VAL A 19 20.17 10.02 5.19
N ALA A 20 21.28 9.44 4.74
CA ALA A 20 22.16 10.05 3.73
C ALA A 20 21.47 10.31 2.38
N ASP A 21 20.47 9.49 2.00
CA ASP A 21 19.69 9.66 0.77
C ASP A 21 18.16 9.63 1.04
N LEU A 22 17.75 10.31 2.11
CA LEU A 22 16.36 10.27 2.58
C LEU A 22 15.36 10.71 1.50
N GLU A 23 15.70 11.75 0.75
CA GLU A 23 14.90 12.27 -0.36
C GLU A 23 14.79 11.25 -1.51
N GLY A 24 15.87 10.54 -1.83
CA GLY A 24 15.86 9.48 -2.83
C GLY A 24 14.94 8.33 -2.46
N PHE A 25 15.05 7.83 -1.21
CA PHE A 25 14.15 6.80 -0.68
C PHE A 25 12.68 7.25 -0.67
N ALA A 26 12.42 8.48 -0.24
CA ALA A 26 11.06 9.02 -0.17
C ALA A 26 10.43 9.18 -1.56
N LYS A 27 11.21 9.71 -2.52
CA LYS A 27 10.81 9.84 -3.92
C LYS A 27 10.53 8.48 -4.56
N ASP A 28 11.41 7.49 -4.34
CA ASP A 28 11.21 6.13 -4.83
C ASP A 28 9.95 5.50 -4.24
N ALA A 29 9.64 5.79 -2.97
CA ALA A 29 8.47 5.27 -2.28
C ALA A 29 7.17 6.03 -2.58
N GLY A 30 7.22 7.17 -3.29
CA GLY A 30 6.04 7.97 -3.60
C GLY A 30 5.44 8.70 -2.39
N ILE A 31 6.27 9.06 -1.40
CA ILE A 31 5.85 9.73 -0.17
C ILE A 31 6.75 10.92 0.16
N LEU A 32 6.29 11.79 1.06
CA LEU A 32 7.14 12.84 1.63
C LEU A 32 8.17 12.23 2.61
N PRO A 33 9.42 12.76 2.67
CA PRO A 33 10.48 12.24 3.53
C PRO A 33 10.09 12.09 5.01
N GLN A 34 9.28 13.02 5.50
CA GLN A 34 8.79 13.02 6.88
C GLN A 34 8.12 11.73 7.31
N TRP A 35 7.46 11.01 6.40
CA TRP A 35 6.78 9.77 6.74
C TRP A 35 7.75 8.64 7.12
N ILE A 36 9.00 8.70 6.65
CA ILE A 36 10.02 7.68 6.95
C ILE A 36 10.46 7.79 8.42
N TYR A 37 10.68 9.01 8.92
CA TYR A 37 11.12 9.27 10.30
C TYR A 37 9.99 9.65 11.28
N THR A 38 8.73 9.63 10.85
CA THR A 38 7.58 9.85 11.74
C THR A 38 7.08 8.53 12.33
N ARG A 39 6.66 8.57 13.60
CA ARG A 39 6.00 7.42 14.26
C ARG A 39 4.68 7.12 13.56
N LEU A 40 4.30 5.84 13.56
CA LEU A 40 2.97 5.47 13.07
C LEU A 40 1.89 6.22 13.88
N PRO A 41 0.81 6.71 13.23
CA PRO A 41 -0.32 7.33 13.93
C PRO A 41 -0.92 6.40 14.98
N LYS A 42 -1.52 6.97 16.03
CA LYS A 42 -2.12 6.18 17.13
C LYS A 42 -3.37 5.42 16.69
N GLU A 43 -3.96 5.84 15.58
CA GLU A 43 -5.18 5.32 14.99
C GLU A 43 -4.94 4.03 14.19
N ILE A 44 -3.67 3.64 13.99
CA ILE A 44 -3.30 2.34 13.41
C ILE A 44 -3.75 1.23 14.38
N SER A 45 -4.58 0.32 13.89
CA SER A 45 -5.14 -0.78 14.66
C SER A 45 -4.08 -1.83 15.02
N GLY A 46 -4.38 -2.67 16.02
CA GLY A 46 -3.54 -3.79 16.39
C GLY A 46 -3.29 -4.77 15.24
N ALA A 47 -4.29 -5.01 14.39
CA ALA A 47 -4.19 -5.90 13.23
C ALA A 47 -3.20 -5.35 12.19
N GLU A 48 -3.21 -4.04 11.93
CA GLU A 48 -2.23 -3.40 11.06
C GLU A 48 -0.82 -3.49 11.64
N LEU A 49 -0.66 -3.23 12.95
CA LEU A 49 0.64 -3.34 13.61
C LEU A 49 1.18 -4.77 13.56
N GLU A 50 0.33 -5.77 13.78
CA GLU A 50 0.71 -7.18 13.69
C GLU A 50 1.10 -7.59 12.27
N TYR A 51 0.33 -7.15 11.28
CA TYR A 51 0.66 -7.32 9.86
C TYR A 51 2.03 -6.73 9.53
N LEU A 52 2.33 -5.51 9.96
CA LEU A 52 3.62 -4.86 9.69
C LEU A 52 4.78 -5.52 10.42
N LYS A 53 4.60 -5.92 11.68
CA LYS A 53 5.62 -6.66 12.44
C LYS A 53 6.01 -7.97 11.80
N ASN A 54 5.03 -8.64 11.18
CA ASN A 54 5.23 -9.93 10.53
C ASN A 54 5.47 -9.83 9.02
N PHE A 55 5.56 -8.63 8.44
CA PHE A 55 5.57 -8.41 6.99
C PHE A 55 6.54 -9.32 6.24
N ARG A 56 7.80 -9.43 6.70
CA ARG A 56 8.83 -10.27 6.07
C ARG A 56 8.56 -11.78 6.19
N LYS A 57 7.73 -12.19 7.15
CA LYS A 57 7.40 -13.59 7.46
C LYS A 57 6.10 -14.06 6.79
N LEU A 58 5.28 -13.15 6.27
CA LEU A 58 3.98 -13.50 5.69
C LEU A 58 4.09 -14.43 4.47
N GLY A 59 5.21 -14.39 3.73
CA GLY A 59 5.45 -15.31 2.62
C GLY A 59 4.38 -15.27 1.52
N GLY A 60 3.63 -14.17 1.41
CA GLY A 60 2.50 -14.06 0.48
C GLY A 60 1.12 -14.36 1.06
N GLN A 61 1.02 -14.72 2.34
CA GLN A 61 -0.25 -14.99 3.01
C GLN A 61 -0.39 -14.17 4.30
N PRO A 62 -1.33 -13.20 4.35
CA PRO A 62 -2.24 -12.81 3.28
C PRO A 62 -1.50 -12.23 2.06
N ALA A 63 -2.20 -12.11 0.92
CA ALA A 63 -1.71 -11.40 -0.28
C ALA A 63 -1.53 -9.89 -0.04
N GLY A 64 -2.08 -9.39 1.07
CA GLY A 64 -1.95 -8.02 1.49
C GLY A 64 -2.99 -7.61 2.52
N LEU A 65 -3.25 -6.31 2.58
CA LEU A 65 -4.21 -5.68 3.49
C LEU A 65 -5.20 -4.84 2.70
N CYS A 66 -6.49 -4.95 2.97
CA CYS A 66 -7.50 -4.11 2.36
C CYS A 66 -8.22 -3.30 3.43
N TYR A 67 -8.13 -1.98 3.33
CA TYR A 67 -8.98 -1.08 4.10
C TYR A 67 -10.38 -1.07 3.49
N VAL A 68 -11.39 -1.29 4.32
CA VAL A 68 -12.79 -1.38 3.89
C VAL A 68 -13.67 -0.43 4.70
N GLY A 69 -14.50 0.36 4.03
CA GLY A 69 -15.42 1.32 4.65
C GLY A 69 -15.03 2.77 4.45
N GLU A 70 -15.73 3.68 5.13
CA GLU A 70 -15.46 5.12 5.08
C GLU A 70 -14.45 5.54 6.14
N ALA A 71 -13.28 6.02 5.72
CA ALA A 71 -12.27 6.53 6.64
C ALA A 71 -12.81 7.70 7.51
N LYS A 72 -12.96 7.47 8.81
CA LYS A 72 -13.59 8.45 9.74
C LYS A 72 -12.65 9.45 10.41
N SER A 73 -11.35 9.13 10.53
CA SER A 73 -10.43 9.85 11.42
C SER A 73 -9.20 10.40 10.68
N VAL A 74 -8.37 9.50 10.16
CA VAL A 74 -7.17 9.83 9.38
C VAL A 74 -7.49 9.56 7.92
N GLN A 75 -7.18 10.54 7.05
CA GLN A 75 -7.27 10.35 5.60
C GLN A 75 -6.45 9.13 5.19
N ILE A 76 -7.02 8.29 4.33
CA ILE A 76 -6.45 6.99 3.98
C ILE A 76 -5.05 7.13 3.37
N GLU A 77 -4.81 8.23 2.65
CA GLU A 77 -3.54 8.60 2.07
C GLU A 77 -2.46 8.82 3.13
N GLN A 78 -2.78 9.54 4.21
CA GLN A 78 -1.84 9.78 5.31
C GLN A 78 -1.53 8.49 6.06
N ARG A 79 -2.54 7.65 6.28
CA ARG A 79 -2.39 6.33 6.90
C ARG A 79 -1.47 5.43 6.07
N MET A 80 -1.72 5.32 4.76
CA MET A 80 -0.88 4.55 3.85
C MET A 80 0.53 5.14 3.69
N ALA A 81 0.67 6.47 3.69
CA ALA A 81 1.98 7.12 3.63
C ALA A 81 2.82 6.80 4.88
N ALA A 82 2.21 6.83 6.07
CA ALA A 82 2.87 6.44 7.31
C ALA A 82 3.31 4.97 7.30
N ILE A 83 2.48 4.07 6.77
CA ILE A 83 2.82 2.65 6.60
C ILE A 83 3.96 2.48 5.60
N THR A 84 3.90 3.18 4.48
CA THR A 84 4.96 3.17 3.46
C THR A 84 6.29 3.60 4.08
N GLY A 85 6.31 4.71 4.83
CA GLY A 85 7.49 5.17 5.55
C GLY A 85 8.01 4.16 6.57
N ALA A 86 7.11 3.48 7.28
CA ALA A 86 7.46 2.41 8.21
C ALA A 86 8.10 1.20 7.52
N LEU A 87 7.63 0.82 6.32
CA LEU A 87 8.22 -0.25 5.52
C LEU A 87 9.58 0.17 4.96
N VAL A 88 9.69 1.39 4.42
CA VAL A 88 10.93 1.94 3.85
C VAL A 88 12.05 2.01 4.88
N ARG A 89 11.77 2.48 6.11
CA ARG A 89 12.80 2.48 7.18
C ARG A 89 13.25 1.08 7.59
N ASN A 90 12.45 0.06 7.30
CA ASN A 90 12.84 -1.34 7.44
C ASN A 90 13.45 -1.92 6.15
N PHE A 91 13.95 -1.08 5.24
CA PHE A 91 14.54 -1.44 3.94
C PHE A 91 13.65 -2.36 3.08
N ILE A 92 12.33 -2.25 3.23
CA ILE A 92 11.36 -2.93 2.35
C ILE A 92 11.09 -2.01 1.16
N ARG A 93 11.18 -2.54 -0.06
CA ARG A 93 10.85 -1.83 -1.29
C ARG A 93 9.33 -1.65 -1.41
N ALA A 94 8.82 -0.65 -0.68
CA ALA A 94 7.43 -0.26 -0.66
C ALA A 94 7.21 1.01 -1.47
N ARG A 95 6.14 1.07 -2.27
CA ARG A 95 5.77 2.27 -3.02
C ARG A 95 4.27 2.53 -2.91
N MET A 96 3.93 3.76 -2.57
CA MET A 96 2.57 4.29 -2.68
C MET A 96 2.38 4.87 -4.08
N MET A 97 1.28 4.52 -4.74
CA MET A 97 0.97 5.01 -6.09
C MET A 97 -0.52 5.06 -6.32
N THR A 98 -0.96 5.89 -7.27
CA THR A 98 -2.37 5.93 -7.67
C THR A 98 -2.75 4.71 -8.50
N LEU A 99 -4.04 4.41 -8.61
CA LEU A 99 -4.53 3.36 -9.49
C LEU A 99 -4.08 3.55 -10.95
N GLY A 100 -4.11 4.78 -11.46
CA GLY A 100 -3.64 5.07 -12.82
C GLY A 100 -2.16 4.72 -13.00
N THR A 101 -1.31 5.16 -12.07
CA THR A 101 0.11 4.81 -12.06
C THR A 101 0.34 3.30 -11.93
N PHE A 102 -0.51 2.61 -11.18
CA PHE A 102 -0.45 1.16 -11.05
C PHE A 102 -0.78 0.45 -12.37
N VAL A 103 -1.81 0.91 -13.10
CA VAL A 103 -2.16 0.40 -14.43
C VAL A 103 -0.99 0.58 -15.39
N ASP A 104 -0.40 1.77 -15.44
CA ASP A 104 0.75 2.07 -16.31
C ASP A 104 1.96 1.21 -15.94
N ALA A 105 2.23 1.04 -14.64
CA ALA A 105 3.33 0.22 -14.13
C ALA A 105 3.12 -1.29 -14.33
N SER A 106 1.87 -1.74 -14.44
CA SER A 106 1.51 -3.13 -14.73
C SER A 106 1.88 -3.50 -16.16
N ALA A 107 1.65 -2.60 -17.13
CA ALA A 107 2.05 -2.79 -18.52
C ALA A 107 3.58 -2.89 -18.70
N GLY A 108 4.36 -2.29 -17.80
CA GLY A 108 5.82 -2.31 -17.80
C GLY A 108 6.47 -3.29 -16.82
N HIS A 109 5.71 -4.17 -16.16
CA HIS A 109 6.15 -5.10 -15.10
C HIS A 109 6.82 -4.47 -13.85
N VAL A 110 6.92 -3.14 -13.76
CA VAL A 110 7.55 -2.43 -12.62
C VAL A 110 6.78 -2.68 -11.32
N ALA A 111 5.46 -2.81 -11.40
CA ALA A 111 4.62 -3.10 -10.25
C ALA A 111 4.87 -4.49 -9.67
N ALA A 112 5.35 -5.47 -10.44
CA ALA A 112 5.56 -6.85 -9.98
C ALA A 112 6.78 -6.99 -9.05
N ASP A 113 7.83 -6.19 -9.27
CA ASP A 113 9.10 -6.32 -8.54
C ASP A 113 9.06 -5.75 -7.10
N LEU A 114 8.12 -4.85 -6.83
CA LEU A 114 8.01 -4.18 -5.54
C LEU A 114 7.55 -5.14 -4.45
N SER A 115 8.20 -5.09 -3.29
CA SER A 115 7.84 -5.93 -2.13
C SER A 115 6.47 -5.57 -1.58
N CYS A 116 6.16 -4.27 -1.56
CA CYS A 116 4.83 -3.76 -1.21
C CYS A 116 4.38 -2.68 -2.20
N VAL A 117 3.14 -2.74 -2.63
CA VAL A 117 2.47 -1.64 -3.35
C VAL A 117 1.30 -1.19 -2.51
N LEU A 118 1.11 0.13 -2.38
CA LEU A 118 -0.03 0.71 -1.68
C LEU A 118 -0.82 1.60 -2.66
N ILE A 119 -2.12 1.35 -2.78
CA ILE A 119 -3.00 2.03 -3.74
C ILE A 119 -4.16 2.67 -2.95
N PRO A 120 -4.04 3.95 -2.55
CA PRO A 120 -5.03 4.61 -1.70
C PRO A 120 -6.35 4.89 -2.42
N ASN A 121 -6.33 4.97 -3.75
CA ASN A 121 -7.52 5.20 -4.58
C ASN A 121 -7.81 3.98 -5.47
N PHE A 122 -7.64 2.77 -4.93
CA PHE A 122 -7.80 1.53 -5.68
C PHE A 122 -9.21 1.36 -6.24
N PHE A 123 -10.22 1.79 -5.50
CA PHE A 123 -11.59 1.78 -5.98
C PHE A 123 -12.14 3.20 -6.04
N LEU A 124 -12.42 3.64 -7.26
CA LEU A 124 -13.13 4.87 -7.57
C LEU A 124 -14.40 4.49 -8.32
N THR A 125 -15.54 5.05 -7.90
CA THR A 125 -16.81 4.79 -8.58
C THR A 125 -16.85 5.49 -9.92
N SER A 126 -17.69 4.98 -10.81
CA SER A 126 -17.96 5.63 -12.11
C SER A 126 -18.35 7.12 -12.00
N ILE A 127 -18.94 7.54 -10.87
CA ILE A 127 -19.33 8.92 -10.59
C ILE A 127 -18.11 9.78 -10.23
N ASP A 128 -17.16 9.23 -9.48
CA ASP A 128 -16.02 9.99 -8.94
C ASP A 128 -14.89 10.20 -9.96
N ALA A 129 -14.64 9.20 -10.82
CA ALA A 129 -13.47 9.20 -11.70
C ALA A 129 -13.75 8.73 -13.14
N GLY A 130 -15.01 8.51 -13.50
CA GLY A 130 -15.39 7.93 -14.79
C GLY A 130 -15.20 6.42 -14.85
N MET A 131 -15.45 5.83 -16.03
CA MET A 131 -15.37 4.38 -16.22
C MET A 131 -13.94 3.94 -16.55
N ILE A 132 -13.43 2.94 -15.81
CA ILE A 132 -12.19 2.23 -16.17
C ILE A 132 -12.49 1.26 -17.31
N ALA A 133 -11.62 1.22 -18.31
CA ALA A 133 -11.80 0.31 -19.44
C ALA A 133 -11.61 -1.16 -19.00
N LYS A 134 -12.39 -2.08 -19.58
CA LYS A 134 -12.34 -3.52 -19.22
C LYS A 134 -10.95 -4.14 -19.34
N TRP A 135 -10.16 -3.71 -20.32
CA TRP A 135 -8.78 -4.20 -20.51
C TRP A 135 -7.86 -3.75 -19.37
N GLN A 136 -8.07 -2.54 -18.82
CA GLN A 136 -7.31 -2.05 -17.65
C GLN A 136 -7.69 -2.85 -16.41
N LEU A 137 -8.98 -3.13 -16.20
CA LEU A 137 -9.43 -4.00 -15.10
C LEU A 137 -8.82 -5.41 -15.20
N SER A 138 -8.75 -5.97 -16.40
CA SER A 138 -8.10 -7.28 -16.61
C SER A 138 -6.61 -7.22 -16.23
N ALA A 139 -5.88 -6.21 -16.70
CA ALA A 139 -4.47 -6.03 -16.37
C ALA A 139 -4.23 -5.81 -14.87
N ILE A 140 -5.08 -5.04 -14.19
CA ILE A 140 -5.02 -4.85 -12.73
C ILE A 140 -5.22 -6.20 -12.04
N TYR A 141 -6.25 -6.96 -12.42
CA TYR A 141 -6.55 -8.25 -11.82
C TYR A 141 -5.37 -9.23 -11.97
N ASP A 142 -4.87 -9.38 -13.19
CA ASP A 142 -3.74 -10.26 -13.50
C ASP A 142 -2.50 -9.88 -12.68
N THR A 143 -2.22 -8.58 -12.55
CA THR A 143 -1.09 -8.08 -11.75
C THR A 143 -1.26 -8.37 -10.26
N LEU A 144 -2.47 -8.22 -9.71
CA LEU A 144 -2.71 -8.55 -8.29
C LEU A 144 -2.55 -10.05 -8.02
N VAL A 145 -3.02 -10.91 -8.94
CA VAL A 145 -2.84 -12.36 -8.85
C VAL A 145 -1.37 -12.75 -9.00
N GLU A 146 -0.65 -12.17 -9.96
CA GLU A 146 0.79 -12.41 -10.14
C GLU A 146 1.56 -12.01 -8.87
N ARG A 147 1.26 -10.84 -8.30
CA ARG A 147 1.88 -10.38 -7.05
C ARG A 147 1.61 -11.35 -5.90
N GLN A 148 0.38 -11.82 -5.75
CA GLN A 148 0.04 -12.85 -4.77
C GLN A 148 0.87 -14.13 -4.97
N MET A 149 0.94 -14.64 -6.20
CA MET A 149 1.68 -15.87 -6.52
C MET A 149 3.17 -15.77 -6.19
N HIS A 150 3.74 -14.56 -6.30
CA HIS A 150 5.14 -14.26 -5.95
C HIS A 150 5.34 -13.81 -4.50
N GLY A 151 4.29 -13.92 -3.68
CA GLY A 151 4.30 -13.54 -2.26
C GLY A 151 4.53 -12.05 -2.00
N LYS A 152 4.28 -11.20 -3.00
CA LYS A 152 4.36 -9.74 -2.90
C LYS A 152 3.07 -9.20 -2.28
N GLN A 153 3.21 -8.16 -1.47
CA GLN A 153 2.09 -7.63 -0.68
C GLN A 153 1.45 -6.43 -1.36
N THR A 154 0.11 -6.35 -1.38
CA THR A 154 -0.58 -5.16 -1.89
C THR A 154 -1.51 -4.60 -0.84
N ILE A 155 -1.44 -3.29 -0.57
CA ILE A 155 -2.33 -2.63 0.37
C ILE A 155 -3.34 -1.78 -0.42
N LEU A 156 -4.62 -2.07 -0.24
CA LEU A 156 -5.72 -1.49 -1.01
C LEU A 156 -6.66 -0.69 -0.10
N TYR A 157 -7.40 0.24 -0.69
CA TYR A 157 -8.55 0.86 -0.07
C TYR A 157 -9.78 0.72 -0.94
N VAL A 158 -10.86 0.25 -0.34
CA VAL A 158 -12.15 0.04 -0.98
C VAL A 158 -13.24 0.55 -0.05
N LYS A 159 -13.93 1.62 -0.45
CA LYS A 159 -15.03 2.17 0.36
C LYS A 159 -16.19 1.19 0.51
N ASP A 160 -16.55 0.48 -0.55
CA ASP A 160 -17.63 -0.50 -0.61
C ASP A 160 -17.22 -1.71 -1.46
N LEU A 161 -17.11 -2.86 -0.81
CA LEU A 161 -16.64 -4.10 -1.43
C LEU A 161 -17.69 -4.74 -2.35
N ASP A 162 -18.97 -4.58 -2.03
CA ASP A 162 -20.06 -5.10 -2.86
C ASP A 162 -20.19 -4.28 -4.14
N LEU A 163 -20.02 -2.96 -4.04
CA LEU A 163 -20.01 -2.09 -5.21
C LEU A 163 -18.78 -2.33 -6.08
N LEU A 164 -17.60 -2.58 -5.50
CA LEU A 164 -16.43 -3.05 -6.24
C LEU A 164 -16.75 -4.32 -7.03
N GLY A 165 -17.41 -5.30 -6.42
CA GLY A 165 -17.82 -6.53 -7.11
C GLY A 165 -18.75 -6.29 -8.31
N LYS A 166 -19.61 -5.27 -8.24
CA LYS A 166 -20.51 -4.87 -9.34
C LYS A 166 -19.78 -4.12 -10.45
N GLU A 167 -18.87 -3.19 -10.10
CA GLU A 167 -18.20 -2.32 -11.08
C GLU A 167 -16.93 -2.95 -11.67
N TYR A 168 -16.07 -3.55 -10.84
CA TYR A 168 -14.80 -4.15 -11.29
C TYR A 168 -14.96 -5.65 -11.58
N GLY A 169 -16.00 -6.28 -11.04
CA GLY A 169 -16.35 -7.68 -11.25
C GLY A 169 -16.13 -8.56 -10.02
N LEU A 170 -16.89 -9.65 -9.93
CA LEU A 170 -16.90 -10.57 -8.77
C LEU A 170 -15.53 -11.20 -8.48
N GLY A 171 -14.65 -11.31 -9.48
CA GLY A 171 -13.29 -11.80 -9.28
C GLY A 171 -12.48 -10.95 -8.31
N PHE A 172 -12.62 -9.62 -8.39
CA PHE A 172 -11.93 -8.69 -7.48
C PHE A 172 -12.44 -8.80 -6.06
N GLN A 173 -13.76 -8.85 -5.89
CA GLN A 173 -14.38 -9.04 -4.58
C GLN A 173 -13.86 -10.31 -3.90
N ARG A 174 -13.91 -11.46 -4.61
CA ARG A 174 -13.43 -12.75 -4.09
C ARG A 174 -11.94 -12.72 -3.77
N LEU A 175 -11.11 -12.15 -4.66
CA LEU A 175 -9.67 -12.01 -4.41
C LEU A 175 -9.38 -11.30 -3.08
N ILE A 176 -10.11 -10.21 -2.80
CA ILE A 176 -9.96 -9.46 -1.54
C ILE A 176 -10.50 -10.26 -0.35
N GLU A 177 -11.68 -10.88 -0.50
CA GLU A 177 -12.31 -11.64 0.59
C GLU A 177 -11.48 -12.86 1.03
N ASP A 178 -10.91 -13.57 0.07
CA ASP A 178 -10.21 -14.84 0.28
C ASP A 178 -8.75 -14.64 0.70
N PHE A 179 -8.08 -13.60 0.19
CA PHE A 179 -6.62 -13.48 0.31
C PHE A 179 -6.13 -12.22 1.01
N TYR A 180 -6.97 -11.23 1.33
CA TYR A 180 -6.53 -10.00 2.00
C TYR A 180 -6.97 -9.97 3.46
N LEU A 181 -6.09 -9.47 4.32
CA LEU A 181 -6.49 -9.04 5.66
C LEU A 181 -7.35 -7.79 5.53
N ARG A 182 -8.63 -7.90 5.89
CA ARG A 182 -9.58 -6.78 5.81
C ARG A 182 -9.58 -5.98 7.11
N VAL A 183 -9.34 -4.68 7.03
CA VAL A 183 -9.35 -3.74 8.16
C VAL A 183 -10.45 -2.70 7.95
N LYS A 184 -11.36 -2.57 8.91
CA LYS A 184 -12.41 -1.56 8.85
C LYS A 184 -11.85 -0.18 9.21
N VAL A 185 -12.17 0.83 8.42
CA VAL A 185 -11.77 2.24 8.63
C VAL A 185 -12.94 3.19 8.72
#